data_AF-A0A2S8FRF5-F1
#
_entry.id   AF-A0A2S8FRF5-F1
#
_cell.length_a   1.000
_cell.length_b   1.000
_cell.length_c   1.000
_cell.angle_alpha   90.00
_cell.angle_beta   90.00
_cell.angle_gamma   90.00
#
_symmetry.space_group_name_H-M   'P 1'
#
loop_
_entity.id
_entity.type
_entity.pdbx_description
1 polymer ?
#
loop_
_entity_poly.entity_id
_entity_poly.type
_entity_poly.pdbx_seq_one_letter_code
_entity_poly.pdbx_strand_id
1 'polypeptide(L)'
;MSEEPSSLEDIKKLLREGQKIQAIKLLREESGCGLKEAKDQVDAIQAKMIADGEQLPKATGCMGAAVILVVGLGMLSWICSG
;
A
#
# COMPACT_ATOMS: atom_id res chain seq x y z
N MET A 1 -3.02 28.65 4.93
CA MET A 1 -2.87 27.28 4.41
C MET A 1 -3.47 27.29 3.03
N SER A 2 -2.64 27.61 2.04
CA SER A 2 -2.98 27.53 0.63
C SER A 2 -2.67 26.11 0.20
N GLU A 3 -3.60 25.40 -0.44
CA GLU A 3 -3.36 24.38 -1.45
C GLU A 3 -4.72 23.86 -1.96
N GLU A 4 -4.94 23.97 -3.27
CA GLU A 4 -6.14 23.56 -4.02
C GLU A 4 -6.44 22.06 -3.80
N PRO A 5 -7.52 21.68 -3.07
CA PRO A 5 -7.67 20.30 -2.59
C PRO A 5 -8.58 19.40 -3.44
N SER A 6 -9.34 19.91 -4.41
CA SER A 6 -10.33 19.08 -5.12
C SER A 6 -9.69 17.86 -5.81
N SER A 7 -8.64 18.08 -6.59
CA SER A 7 -8.20 17.06 -7.54
C SER A 7 -7.21 16.07 -6.94
N LEU A 8 -6.46 16.48 -5.91
CA LEU A 8 -5.57 15.59 -5.17
C LEU A 8 -6.36 14.59 -4.32
N GLU A 9 -7.50 15.00 -3.75
CA GLU A 9 -8.42 14.10 -3.07
C GLU A 9 -9.03 13.07 -4.03
N ASP A 10 -9.46 13.50 -5.21
CA ASP A 10 -9.95 12.60 -6.28
C ASP A 10 -8.88 11.63 -6.76
N ILE A 11 -7.64 12.10 -6.96
CA ILE A 11 -6.49 11.24 -7.30
C ILE A 11 -6.26 10.18 -6.22
N LYS A 12 -6.29 10.56 -4.94
CA LYS A 12 -6.15 9.61 -3.83
C LYS A 12 -7.27 8.59 -3.81
N LYS A 13 -8.51 9.01 -4.09
CA LYS A 13 -9.67 8.10 -4.15
C LYS A 13 -9.53 7.10 -5.29
N LEU A 14 -9.22 7.57 -6.50
CA LEU A 14 -8.96 6.71 -7.67
C LEU A 14 -7.81 5.73 -7.41
N LEU A 15 -6.76 6.17 -6.70
CA LEU A 15 -5.65 5.30 -6.30
C LEU A 15 -6.07 4.20 -5.31
N ARG A 16 -6.94 4.51 -4.33
CA ARG A 16 -7.51 3.51 -3.41
C ARG A 16 -8.36 2.46 -4.14
N GLU A 17 -9.08 2.89 -5.17
CA GLU A 17 -9.90 2.02 -6.03
C GLU A 17 -9.06 1.23 -7.06
N GLY A 18 -7.73 1.42 -7.11
CA GLY A 18 -6.84 0.79 -8.08
C GLY A 18 -6.92 1.38 -9.49
N GLN A 19 -7.63 2.50 -9.66
CA GLN A 19 -7.88 3.17 -10.94
C GLN A 19 -6.78 4.16 -11.31
N LYS A 20 -5.53 3.69 -11.32
CA LYS A 20 -4.34 4.52 -11.60
C LYS A 20 -4.39 5.26 -12.94
N ILE A 21 -4.95 4.64 -13.97
CA ILE A 21 -5.08 5.26 -15.30
C ILE A 21 -5.99 6.49 -15.25
N GLN A 22 -7.06 6.46 -14.46
CA GLN A 22 -7.96 7.60 -14.31
C GLN A 22 -7.29 8.74 -13.54
N ALA A 23 -6.54 8.41 -12.48
CA ALA A 23 -5.76 9.41 -11.75
C ALA A 23 -4.74 10.13 -12.65
N ILE A 24 -4.05 9.39 -13.53
CA ILE A 24 -3.10 9.96 -14.50
C ILE A 24 -3.81 10.86 -15.53
N LYS A 25 -5.00 10.46 -15.99
CA LYS A 25 -5.79 11.27 -16.91
C LYS A 25 -6.22 12.59 -16.27
N LEU A 26 -6.79 12.54 -15.07
CA LEU A 26 -7.23 13.72 -14.34
C LEU A 26 -6.06 14.69 -14.11
N LEU A 27 -4.94 14.18 -13.59
CA LEU A 27 -3.73 14.99 -13.35
C LEU A 27 -3.19 15.61 -14.64
N ARG A 28 -3.24 14.88 -15.77
CA ARG A 28 -2.83 15.40 -17.08
C ARG A 28 -3.79 16.44 -17.63
N GLU A 29 -5.09 16.26 -17.47
CA GLU A 29 -6.10 17.20 -17.98
C GLU A 29 -6.05 18.53 -17.24
N GLU A 30 -5.75 18.50 -15.94
CA GLU A 30 -5.67 19.71 -15.12
C GLU A 30 -4.30 20.38 -15.15
N SER A 31 -3.22 19.60 -15.04
CA SER A 31 -1.86 20.17 -15.00
C SER A 31 -1.24 20.34 -16.39
N GLY A 32 -1.80 19.71 -17.42
CA GLY A 32 -1.24 19.71 -18.77
C GLY A 32 0.09 18.96 -18.92
N CYS A 33 0.56 18.28 -17.86
CA CYS A 33 1.86 17.62 -17.82
C CYS A 33 1.95 16.44 -18.81
N GLY A 34 3.18 16.07 -19.17
CA GLY A 34 3.41 14.90 -20.01
C GLY A 34 2.92 13.61 -19.33
N LEU A 35 2.54 12.61 -20.12
CA LEU A 35 2.07 11.31 -19.61
C LEU A 35 3.08 10.67 -18.63
N LYS A 36 4.37 10.87 -18.89
CA LYS A 36 5.46 10.37 -18.03
C LYS A 36 5.47 11.07 -16.67
N GLU A 37 5.34 12.39 -16.64
CA GLU A 37 5.32 13.18 -15.40
C GLU A 37 4.05 12.90 -14.59
N ALA A 38 2.89 12.83 -15.25
CA ALA A 38 1.64 12.52 -14.60
C ALA A 38 1.68 11.11 -13.96
N LYS A 39 2.25 10.13 -14.67
CA LYS A 39 2.47 8.79 -14.13
C LYS A 39 3.39 8.81 -12.90
N ASP A 40 4.50 9.51 -12.98
CA ASP A 40 5.51 9.57 -11.92
C ASP A 40 4.94 10.19 -10.64
N GLN A 41 4.20 11.31 -10.75
CA GLN A 41 3.51 11.93 -9.63
C GLN A 41 2.47 11.00 -8.98
N VAL A 42 1.62 10.37 -9.80
CA VAL A 42 0.60 9.43 -9.30
C VAL A 42 1.25 8.22 -8.62
N ASP A 43 2.37 7.73 -9.16
CA ASP A 43 3.16 6.63 -8.58
C ASP A 43 3.77 7.04 -7.23
N ALA A 44 4.35 8.23 -7.13
CA ALA A 44 4.91 8.76 -5.88
C ALA A 44 3.83 8.95 -4.80
N ILE A 45 2.64 9.43 -5.18
CA ILE A 45 1.50 9.56 -4.26
C ILE A 45 1.06 8.17 -3.79
N GLN A 46 0.93 7.22 -4.71
CA GLN A 46 0.57 5.84 -4.39
C GLN A 46 1.59 5.19 -3.44
N ALA A 47 2.89 5.36 -3.72
CA ALA A 47 3.96 4.81 -2.90
C ALA A 47 3.96 5.39 -1.48
N LYS A 48 3.74 6.72 -1.35
CA LYS A 48 3.58 7.36 -0.03
C LYS A 48 2.37 6.81 0.73
N MET A 49 1.22 6.65 0.05
CA MET A 49 0.02 6.06 0.67
C MET A 49 0.23 4.62 1.17
N ILE A 50 1.09 3.85 0.48
CA ILE A 50 1.48 2.50 0.93
C ILE A 50 2.46 2.57 2.11
N ALA A 51 3.37 3.55 2.13
CA ALA A 51 4.35 3.74 3.19
C ALA A 51 3.74 4.26 4.50
N ASP A 52 2.70 5.11 4.42
CA ASP A 52 2.02 5.71 5.58
C ASP A 52 1.00 4.77 6.26
N GLY A 53 0.77 3.56 5.70
CA GLY A 53 0.22 2.44 6.47
C GLY A 53 -1.29 2.18 6.34
N GLU A 54 -1.78 1.79 5.16
CA GLU A 54 -2.94 0.90 5.11
C GLU A 54 -2.79 -0.16 4.02
N GLN A 55 -3.15 -1.38 4.39
CA GLN A 55 -3.05 -2.58 3.60
C GLN A 55 -3.78 -2.43 2.26
N LEU A 56 -3.07 -2.50 1.14
CA LEU A 56 -3.67 -3.04 -0.07
C LEU A 56 -4.21 -4.44 0.31
N PRO A 57 -5.49 -4.76 0.08
CA PRO A 57 -6.03 -6.09 0.36
C PRO A 57 -5.40 -7.07 -0.64
N LYS A 58 -4.18 -7.53 -0.33
CA LYS A 58 -3.61 -8.70 -0.94
C LYS A 58 -4.30 -9.89 -0.30
N ALA A 59 -5.40 -10.30 -0.93
CA ALA A 59 -5.93 -11.63 -0.75
C ALA A 59 -4.79 -12.63 -0.97
N THR A 60 -4.25 -13.22 0.10
CA THR A 60 -3.60 -14.54 0.17
C THR A 60 -3.29 -14.81 1.64
N GLY A 61 -3.98 -15.77 2.23
CA GLY A 61 -3.73 -16.23 3.59
C GLY A 61 -2.31 -16.76 3.74
N CYS A 62 -1.56 -16.16 4.66
CA CYS A 62 -0.41 -16.79 5.29
C CYS A 62 -0.90 -17.45 6.59
N MET A 63 -1.47 -18.64 6.42
CA MET A 63 -1.69 -19.61 7.49
C MET A 63 -0.34 -20.21 7.95
N GLY A 64 0.64 -19.34 8.24
CA GLY A 64 2.03 -19.71 8.56
C GLY A 64 2.56 -19.09 9.84
N ALA A 65 1.91 -18.05 10.37
CA ALA A 65 2.37 -17.39 11.61
C ALA A 65 1.95 -18.13 12.89
N ALA A 66 0.98 -19.04 12.83
CA ALA A 66 0.43 -19.70 14.03
C ALA A 66 1.20 -20.95 14.50
N VAL A 67 2.12 -21.52 13.69
CA VAL A 67 2.77 -22.81 14.02
C VAL A 67 4.02 -22.66 14.89
N ILE A 68 4.59 -21.45 15.01
CA ILE A 68 5.87 -21.24 15.70
C ILE A 68 5.75 -21.36 17.24
N LEU A 69 4.57 -21.20 17.82
CA LEU A 69 4.41 -21.21 19.29
C LEU A 69 4.27 -22.60 19.92
N VAL A 70 4.00 -23.66 19.15
CA VAL A 70 3.80 -25.02 19.72
C VAL A 70 5.12 -25.77 19.89
N VAL A 71 6.13 -25.49 19.06
CA VAL A 71 7.42 -26.22 19.10
C VAL A 71 8.35 -25.72 20.21
N GLY A 72 8.28 -24.43 20.56
CA GLY A 72 9.18 -23.82 21.55
C GLY A 72 9.02 -24.33 22.98
N LEU A 73 7.82 -24.74 23.39
CA LEU A 73 7.57 -25.22 24.76
C LEU A 73 7.82 -26.72 24.94
N GLY A 74 7.73 -27.53 23.88
CA GLY A 74 8.01 -28.97 23.95
C GLY A 74 9.49 -29.31 24.07
N MET A 75 10.38 -28.45 23.55
CA MET A 75 11.83 -28.72 23.51
C MET A 75 12.53 -28.45 24.85
N LEU A 76 11.93 -27.66 25.74
CA LEU A 76 12.51 -27.37 27.05
C LEU A 76 12.35 -28.54 28.05
N SER A 77 11.41 -29.45 27.82
CA SER A 77 11.20 -30.62 28.70
C SER A 77 12.14 -31.80 28.40
N TRP A 78 12.77 -31.88 27.22
CA TRP A 78 13.64 -33.01 26.88
C TRP A 78 15.10 -32.80 27.31
N ILE A 79 15.52 -31.55 27.51
CA ILE A 79 16.93 -31.21 27.78
C ILE A 79 17.30 -31.25 29.28
N CYS A 80 16.31 -31.36 30.17
CA CYS A 80 16.52 -31.44 31.63
C CYS A 80 16.41 -32.87 32.22
N SER A 81 16.35 -33.92 31.39
CA SER A 81 16.30 -35.31 31.88
C SER A 81 17.27 -36.27 31.17
N GLY A 82 18.37 -35.75 30.61
CA GLY A 82 19.47 -36.54 30.05
C GLY A 82 20.76 -36.40 30.85
#